data_AF-A0A2R6HJK8-F1
#
_entry.id   AF-A0A2R6HJK8-F1
#
_cell.length_a   1.000
_cell.length_b   1.000
_cell.length_c   1.000
_cell.angle_alpha   90.00
_cell.angle_beta   90.00
_cell.angle_gamma   90.00
#
_symmetry.space_group_name_H-M   'P 1'
#
loop_
_entity.id
_entity.type
_entity.pdbx_description
1 polymer ?
#
loop_
_entity_poly.entity_id
_entity_poly.type
_entity_poly.pdbx_seq_one_letter_code
_entity_poly.pdbx_strand_id
1 'polypeptide(L)' 'MAETIRVSEEFRTVLEAHRRKNETIEETLRRLIGGPSPEALAAVVDGNDTEELRAVLEQRRADGRDRRADVRNQFE' A
#
# COMPACT_ATOMS: atom_id res chain seq x y z
N MET A 1 17.43 -4.39 -4.50
CA MET A 1 17.89 -3.55 -5.63
C MET A 1 17.09 -2.26 -5.58
N ALA A 2 17.70 -1.11 -5.84
CA ALA A 2 17.02 0.18 -5.75
C ALA A 2 17.09 0.87 -7.12
N GLU A 3 15.97 1.43 -7.56
CA GLU A 3 15.85 2.17 -8.81
C GLU A 3 15.40 3.60 -8.49
N THR A 4 15.88 4.59 -9.26
CA THR A 4 15.61 6.01 -9.00
C THR A 4 14.60 6.55 -10.00
N ILE A 5 13.52 7.12 -9.50
CA ILE A 5 12.53 7.83 -10.32
C ILE A 5 12.58 9.33 -10.06
N ARG A 6 12.24 10.14 -11.07
CA ARG A 6 12.06 11.59 -10.90
C ARG A 6 10.59 11.87 -10.61
N VAL A 7 10.34 12.77 -9.66
CA VAL A 7 9.01 13.23 -9.28
C VAL A 7 9.03 14.75 -9.14
N SER A 8 7.86 15.39 -9.20
CA SER A 8 7.75 16.83 -8.91
C SER A 8 8.05 17.12 -7.44
N GLU A 9 8.51 18.33 -7.14
CA GLU A 9 8.73 18.77 -5.75
C GLU A 9 7.44 18.76 -4.93
N GLU A 10 6.33 19.17 -5.55
CA GLU A 10 4.99 19.10 -4.94
C GLU A 10 4.64 17.68 -4.48
N PHE A 11 4.90 16.69 -5.34
CA PHE A 11 4.64 15.30 -4.99
C PHE A 11 5.55 14.81 -3.86
N ARG A 12 6.83 15.21 -3.86
CA ARG A 12 7.74 14.92 -2.76
C ARG A 12 7.23 15.51 -1.44
N THR A 13 6.70 16.74 -1.42
CA THR A 13 6.13 17.35 -0.22
C THR A 13 4.94 16.55 0.32
N VAL A 14 4.09 16.04 -0.57
CA VAL A 14 2.97 15.17 -0.17
C VAL A 14 3.49 13.89 0.49
N LEU A 15 4.52 13.26 -0.08
CA LEU A 15 5.13 12.06 0.50
C LEU A 15 5.74 12.35 1.87
N GLU A 16 6.47 13.47 2.02
CA GLU A 16 7.08 13.85 3.30
C GLU A 16 6.04 14.13 4.39
N ALA A 17 4.93 14.80 4.04
CA ALA A 17 3.85 15.08 4.98
C ALA A 17 3.17 13.80 5.52
N HIS A 18 3.14 12.73 4.73
CA HIS A 18 2.51 11.47 5.11
C HIS A 18 3.49 10.46 5.69
N ARG A 19 4.81 10.72 5.62
CA ARG A 19 5.85 9.78 6.07
C ARG A 19 5.85 9.66 7.59
N ARG A 20 5.83 8.43 8.10
CA ARG A 20 6.01 8.17 9.54
C ARG A 20 7.49 8.26 9.92
N LYS A 21 7.80 8.51 11.20
CA LYS A 21 9.18 8.75 11.69
C LYS A 21 10.19 7.67 11.28
N ASN A 22 9.76 6.41 11.17
CA ASN A 22 10.61 5.26 10.85
C ASN A 22 10.28 4.64 9.47
N GLU A 23 9.71 5.42 8.56
CA GLU A 23 9.27 4.95 7.24
C GLU A 23 10.14 5.61 6.16
N THR A 24 10.56 4.81 5.18
CA THR A 24 11.21 5.27 3.96
C THR A 24 10.18 5.92 3.02
N ILE A 25 10.65 6.66 2.02
CA ILE A 25 9.76 7.22 0.99
C ILE A 25 9.08 6.10 0.19
N GLU A 26 9.78 4.99 -0.07
CA GLU A 26 9.22 3.82 -0.75
C GLU A 26 8.06 3.21 0.06
N GLU A 27 8.27 2.96 1.34
CA GLU A 27 7.23 2.40 2.22
C GLU A 27 6.03 3.35 2.33
N THR A 28 6.30 4.65 2.41
CA THR A 28 5.26 5.69 2.41
C THR A 28 4.44 5.64 1.13
N LEU A 29 5.10 5.59 -0.02
CA LEU A 29 4.47 5.53 -1.33
C LEU A 29 3.64 4.24 -1.48
N ARG A 30 4.19 3.09 -1.08
CA ARG A 30 3.51 1.79 -1.12
C ARG A 30 2.25 1.81 -0.25
N ARG A 31 2.33 2.38 0.95
CA ARG A 31 1.18 2.54 1.85
C ARG A 31 0.11 3.48 1.27
N LEU A 32 0.51 4.58 0.64
CA LEU A 32 -0.41 5.56 0.06
C LEU A 32 -1.12 5.04 -1.18
N ILE A 33 -0.41 4.34 -2.07
CA ILE A 33 -1.00 3.73 -3.28
C ILE A 33 -1.98 2.62 -2.90
N GLY A 34 -1.82 1.99 -1.74
CA GLY A 34 -2.75 0.96 -1.25
C GLY A 34 -2.77 -0.30 -2.12
N GLY A 35 -1.75 -0.49 -2.97
CA GLY A 35 -1.59 -1.67 -3.81
C GLY A 35 -1.02 -2.87 -3.04
N PRO A 36 -1.18 -4.10 -3.57
CA PRO A 36 -0.51 -5.28 -3.03
C PRO A 36 1.01 -5.07 -3.00
N SER A 37 1.70 -5.61 -1.98
CA SER A 37 3.16 -5.51 -1.91
C SER A 37 3.78 -6.23 -3.11
N PRO A 38 4.94 -5.76 -3.62
CA PRO A 38 5.62 -6.44 -4.72
C PRO A 38 5.94 -7.90 -4.42
N GLU A 39 6.21 -8.26 -3.16
CA GLU A 39 6.40 -9.64 -2.72
C GLU A 39 5.10 -10.47 -2.84
N ALA A 40 3.95 -9.90 -2.48
CA ALA A 40 2.65 -10.53 -2.66
C ALA A 40 2.28 -10.67 -4.15
N LEU A 41 2.72 -9.72 -4.98
CA LEU A 41 2.60 -9.81 -6.43
C LEU A 41 3.60 -10.79 -7.05
N ALA A 42 4.78 -11.00 -6.47
CA ALA A 42 5.79 -11.89 -7.02
C ALA A 42 5.32 -13.35 -7.00
N ALA A 43 4.73 -13.81 -5.89
CA ALA A 43 4.13 -15.15 -5.79
C ALA A 43 3.05 -15.38 -6.86
N VAL A 44 2.28 -14.33 -7.14
CA VAL A 44 1.21 -14.31 -8.12
C VAL A 44 1.73 -14.30 -9.57
N VAL A 45 2.75 -13.48 -9.85
CA VAL A 45 3.31 -13.30 -11.20
C VAL A 45 4.08 -14.55 -11.63
N ASP A 46 4.74 -15.21 -10.70
CA ASP A 46 5.45 -16.47 -10.96
C ASP A 46 4.48 -17.68 -11.05
N GLY A 47 3.28 -17.59 -10.47
CA GLY A 47 2.30 -18.69 -10.41
C GLY A 47 1.19 -18.68 -11.46
N ASN A 48 0.95 -17.56 -12.16
CA ASN A 48 -0.15 -17.37 -13.12
C ASN A 48 -1.55 -17.71 -12.58
N ASP A 49 -1.75 -17.69 -11.26
CA ASP A 49 -3.01 -18.11 -10.64
C ASP A 49 -3.89 -16.91 -10.28
N THR A 50 -4.81 -16.59 -11.19
CA THR A 50 -5.67 -15.40 -11.10
C THR A 50 -6.66 -15.43 -9.92
N GLU A 51 -6.95 -16.61 -9.37
CA GLU A 51 -7.84 -16.74 -8.21
C GLU A 51 -7.14 -16.38 -6.90
N GLU A 52 -5.85 -16.71 -6.77
CA GLU A 52 -5.03 -16.30 -5.63
C GLU A 52 -4.90 -14.77 -5.56
N LEU A 53 -4.75 -14.13 -6.72
CA LEU A 53 -4.84 -12.67 -6.88
C LEU A 53 -6.13 -12.08 -6.33
N ARG A 54 -7.28 -12.65 -6.73
CA ARG A 54 -8.58 -12.16 -6.27
C ARG A 54 -8.72 -12.32 -4.76
N ALA A 55 -8.29 -13.45 -4.22
CA ALA A 55 -8.34 -13.71 -2.78
C ALA A 55 -7.50 -12.69 -1.98
N VAL A 56 -6.26 -12.43 -2.40
CA VAL A 56 -5.37 -11.44 -1.76
C VAL A 56 -5.97 -10.04 -1.82
N LEU A 57 -6.55 -9.64 -2.95
CA LEU A 57 -7.20 -8.34 -3.10
C LEU A 57 -8.46 -8.20 -2.21
N GLU A 58 -9.28 -9.24 -2.13
CA GLU A 58 -10.49 -9.24 -1.28
C GLU A 58 -10.15 -9.19 0.21
N GLN A 59 -9.14 -9.94 0.65
CA GLN A 59 -8.68 -9.90 2.04
C GLN A 59 -8.23 -8.49 2.43
N ARG A 60 -7.43 -7.84 1.59
CA ARG A 60 -7.01 -6.44 1.81
C ARG A 60 -8.18 -5.46 1.83
N ARG A 61 -9.19 -5.65 0.97
CA ARG A 61 -10.40 -4.81 0.98
C ARG A 61 -11.17 -4.98 2.28
N ALA A 62 -11.24 -6.20 2.83
CA ALA A 62 -11.82 -6.47 4.13
C ALA A 62 -11.05 -5.74 5.25
N ASP A 63 -9.73 -5.90 5.32
CA ASP A 63 -8.89 -5.18 6.30
C ASP A 63 -9.09 -3.66 6.24
N GLY A 64 -9.21 -3.11 5.02
CA GLY A 64 -9.47 -1.69 4.81
C GLY A 64 -10.88 -1.26 5.25
N ARG A 65 -11.90 -2.12 5.16
CA ARG A 65 -13.23 -1.87 5.71
C ARG A 65 -13.19 -1.89 7.24
N ASP A 66 -12.51 -2.87 7.83
CA ASP A 66 -12.39 -3.01 9.28
C ASP A 66 -11.67 -1.81 9.89
N ARG A 67 -10.54 -1.40 9.30
CA ARG A 67 -9.84 -0.18 9.74
C ARG A 67 -10.71 1.08 9.68
N ARG A 68 -11.56 1.22 8.67
CA ARG A 68 -12.50 2.35 8.58
C ARG A 68 -13.60 2.25 9.62
N ALA A 69 -14.06 1.04 9.93
CA ALA A 69 -15.02 0.80 11.00
C ALA A 69 -14.43 1.16 12.37
N ASP A 70 -13.18 0.77 12.64
CA ASP A 70 -12.47 1.14 13.87
C ASP A 70 -12.34 2.65 14.03
N VAL A 71 -11.96 3.36 12.96
CA VAL A 71 -11.88 4.82 12.98
C VAL A 71 -13.25 5.42 13.26
N ARG A 72 -14.33 4.96 12.60
CA ARG A 72 -15.68 5.46 12.87
C ARG A 72 -16.07 5.26 14.33
N ASN A 73 -15.84 4.07 14.88
CA ASN A 73 -16.18 3.73 16.27
C ASN A 73 -15.39 4.54 17.31
N GLN A 74 -14.27 5.18 16.95
CA GLN A 74 -13.55 6.08 17.87
C GLN A 74 -14.22 7.46 18.04
N PHE A 75 -15.18 7.81 17.18
CA PHE A 75 -15.88 9.10 17.20
C PHE A 75 -17.37 8.97 17.58
N GLU A 76 -17.84 7.77 17.90
CA GLU A 76 -19.18 7.47 18.45
C GLU A 76 -19.07 7.15 19.96
#